data_AF-A0A7G8E4M8-F1
#
_entry.id   AF-A0A7G8E4M8-F1
#
_cell.length_a   1.000
_cell.length_b   1.000
_cell.length_c   1.000
_cell.angle_alpha   90.00
_cell.angle_beta   90.00
_cell.angle_gamma   90.00
#
_symmetry.space_group_name_H-M   'P 1'
#
loop_
_entity.id
_entity.type
_entity.pdbx_description
1 polymer ?
#
loop_
_entity_poly.entity_id
_entity_poly.type
_entity_poly.pdbx_seq_one_letter_code
_entity_poly.pdbx_strand_id
1 'polypeptide(L)' 'MFRLSAAEKRFALTSFAVKLAIFWIAQLLVCVLDPRRLVCGVVERGFLPCLISFAVMDFLVIPQLRRRWDR' A
#
# COMPACT_ATOMS: atom_id res chain seq x y z
N MET A 1 19.11 11.48 -9.72
CA MET A 1 19.34 10.33 -8.81
C MET A 1 18.38 10.45 -7.63
N PHE A 2 17.27 9.70 -7.64
CA PHE A 2 16.23 9.74 -6.60
C PHE A 2 16.69 9.05 -5.31
N ARG A 3 17.65 9.64 -4.59
CA ARG A 3 18.04 9.15 -3.25
C ARG A 3 17.01 9.67 -2.24
N LEU A 4 16.15 8.78 -1.73
CA LEU A 4 15.39 9.04 -0.50
C LEU A 4 16.36 9.11 0.68
N SER A 5 16.16 10.08 1.57
CA SER A 5 16.86 10.12 2.85
C SER A 5 16.47 8.90 3.69
N ALA A 6 17.35 8.43 4.58
CA ALA A 6 17.11 7.25 5.41
C ALA A 6 15.82 7.37 6.24
N ALA A 7 15.47 8.59 6.68
CA ALA A 7 14.24 8.86 7.41
C ALA A 7 12.98 8.78 6.51
N GLU A 8 13.01 9.36 5.31
CA GLU A 8 11.92 9.27 4.33
C GLU A 8 11.64 7.82 3.94
N LYS A 9 12.72 7.03 3.77
CA LYS A 9 12.61 5.62 3.41
C LYS A 9 12.02 4.78 4.53
N ARG A 10 12.37 5.05 5.80
CA ARG A 10 11.77 4.39 6.97
C ARG A 10 10.27 4.70 7.07
N PHE A 11 9.89 5.97 6.89
CA PHE A 11 8.49 6.38 6.94
C PHE A 11 7.66 5.77 5.79
N ALA A 12 8.19 5.77 4.56
CA ALA A 12 7.55 5.12 3.43
C ALA A 12 7.37 3.61 3.67
N LEU A 13 8.40 2.95 4.22
CA LEU A 13 8.36 1.51 4.50
C LEU A 13 7.38 1.16 5.63
N THR A 14 7.30 1.97 6.69
CA THR A 14 6.31 1.75 7.76
C THR A 14 4.90 2.04 7.28
N SER A 15 4.67 3.12 6.53
CA SER A 15 3.35 3.44 5.96
C SER A 15 2.87 2.34 5.02
N PHE A 16 3.76 1.86 4.14
CA PHE A 16 3.48 0.76 3.23
C PHE A 16 3.17 -0.54 3.99
N ALA A 17 3.96 -0.89 5.01
CA ALA A 17 3.73 -2.09 5.81
C ALA A 17 2.40 -2.04 6.58
N VAL A 18 2.02 -0.89 7.12
CA VAL A 18 0.73 -0.70 7.80
C VAL A 18 -0.43 -0.85 6.80
N LYS A 19 -0.35 -0.22 5.63
CA LYS A 19 -1.38 -0.37 4.58
C LYS A 19 -1.51 -1.83 4.11
N LEU A 20 -0.38 -2.51 3.93
CA LEU A 20 -0.35 -3.92 3.58
C LEU A 20 -1.06 -4.77 4.64
N ALA A 21 -0.75 -4.55 5.92
CA ALA A 21 -1.35 -5.28 7.03
C ALA A 21 -2.87 -5.05 7.10
N ILE A 22 -3.32 -3.79 6.97
CA ILE A 22 -4.76 -3.46 6.97
C ILE A 22 -5.46 -4.12 5.78
N PHE A 23 -4.88 -4.05 4.58
CA PHE A 23 -5.46 -4.65 3.38
C PHE A 23 -5.57 -6.18 3.53
N TRP A 24 -4.53 -6.81 4.06
CA TRP A 24 -4.53 -8.25 4.30
C TRP A 24 -5.60 -8.66 5.31
N ILE A 25 -5.71 -7.93 6.43
CA ILE A 25 -6.73 -8.20 7.46
C ILE A 25 -8.13 -8.04 6.87
N ALA A 26 -8.37 -6.97 6.10
CA ALA A 26 -9.63 -6.74 5.42
C ALA A 26 -9.97 -7.87 4.43
N GLN A 27 -9.00 -8.31 3.63
CA GLN A 27 -9.17 -9.44 2.71
C GLN A 27 -9.48 -10.73 3.45
N LEU A 28 -8.79 -11.02 4.56
CA LEU A 28 -9.05 -12.21 5.38
C LEU A 28 -10.47 -12.17 5.96
N LEU A 29 -10.90 -11.02 6.49
CA LEU A 29 -12.25 -10.81 7.00
C LEU A 29 -13.31 -11.02 5.92
N VAL A 30 -13.11 -10.44 4.72
CA VAL A 30 -14.03 -10.60 3.59
C VAL A 30 -14.10 -12.07 3.15
N CYS A 31 -12.96 -12.75 3.03
CA CYS A 31 -12.92 -14.14 2.63
C CYS A 31 -13.51 -15.10 3.68
N VAL A 32 -13.47 -14.75 4.97
CA VAL A 32 -14.14 -15.52 6.04
C VAL A 32 -15.65 -15.27 6.06
N LEU A 33 -16.09 -14.03 5.80
CA LEU A 33 -17.52 -13.66 5.78
C LEU A 33 -18.24 -14.10 4.50
N ASP A 34 -17.52 -14.37 3.40
CA ASP A 34 -18.14 -14.65 2.10
C ASP A 34 -18.17 -16.15 1.76
N PRO A 35 -19.29 -16.85 2.02
CA PRO A 35 -19.40 -18.29 1.79
C PRO A 35 -19.39 -18.69 0.31
N ARG A 36 -19.61 -17.73 -0.62
CA ARG A 36 -19.63 -18.00 -2.07
C ARG A 36 -18.28 -17.80 -2.75
N ARG A 37 -17.25 -17.31 -2.04
CA ARG A 37 -15.87 -17.07 -2.53
C ARG A 37 -15.74 -16.17 -3.77
N LEU A 38 -16.82 -15.64 -4.33
CA LEU A 38 -16.79 -14.75 -5.51
C LEU A 38 -16.14 -13.41 -5.17
N VAL A 39 -16.53 -12.81 -4.05
CA VAL A 39 -15.95 -11.53 -3.60
C VAL A 39 -14.51 -11.73 -3.17
N CYS A 40 -14.20 -12.84 -2.48
CA CYS A 40 -12.82 -13.20 -2.13
C CYS A 40 -11.91 -13.28 -3.37
N GLY A 41 -12.36 -13.92 -4.46
CA GLY A 41 -11.59 -14.01 -5.71
C GLY A 41 -11.42 -12.66 -6.43
N VAL A 42 -12.40 -11.75 -6.34
CA VAL A 42 -12.27 -10.39 -6.89
C VAL A 42 -11.28 -9.56 -6.07
N VAL A 43 -11.34 -9.65 -4.74
CA VAL A 43 -10.41 -8.95 -3.84
C VAL A 43 -8.98 -9.49 -4.01
N GLU A 44 -8.80 -10.81 -4.14
CA GLU A 44 -7.51 -11.43 -4.47
C GLU A 44 -6.94 -10.92 -5.79
N ARG A 45 -7.77 -10.80 -6.84
CA ARG A 45 -7.34 -10.24 -8.12
C ARG A 45 -7.00 -8.75 -8.04
N GLY A 46 -7.70 -8.01 -7.19
CA GLY A 46 -7.45 -6.59 -6.90
C GLY A 46 -6.25 -6.34 -5.98
N PHE A 47 -5.75 -7.36 -5.27
CA PHE A 47 -4.65 -7.25 -4.32
C PHE A 47 -3.39 -6.70 -4.97
N LEU A 48 -2.97 -7.29 -6.09
CA LEU A 48 -1.73 -6.93 -6.79
C LEU A 48 -1.73 -5.48 -7.33
N PRO A 49 -2.76 -4.98 -8.04
CA PRO A 49 -2.78 -3.59 -8.51
C PRO A 49 -2.88 -2.58 -7.34
N CYS A 50 -3.59 -2.91 -6.25
CA CYS A 50 -3.62 -2.08 -5.05
C CYS A 50 -2.24 -1.97 -4.38
N LEU A 51 -1.54 -3.10 -4.27
CA LEU A 51 -0.17 -3.18 -3.75
C LEU A 51 0.80 -2.28 -4.51
N ILE A 52 0.77 -2.38 -5.84
CA ILE A 52 1.61 -1.56 -6.73
C ILE A 52 1.28 -0.08 -6.53
N SER A 53 0.00 0.27 -6.44
CA SER A 53 -0.45 1.65 -6.24
C SER A 53 0.03 2.22 -4.90
N PHE A 54 -0.06 1.45 -3.82
CA PHE A 54 0.47 1.87 -2.51
C PHE A 54 1.99 2.04 -2.54
N ALA A 55 2.72 1.11 -3.16
CA ALA A 55 4.16 1.23 -3.31
C ALA A 55 4.56 2.49 -4.12
N VAL A 56 3.86 2.77 -5.23
CA VAL A 56 4.11 3.97 -6.02
C VAL A 56 3.79 5.23 -5.22
N MET A 57 2.69 5.26 -4.48
CA MET A 57 2.35 6.42 -3.67
C MET A 57 3.37 6.66 -2.53
N ASP A 58 3.69 5.63 -1.76
CA ASP A 58 4.53 5.75 -0.56
C ASP A 58 6.00 6.00 -0.89
N PHE A 59 6.53 5.39 -1.95
CA PHE A 59 7.95 5.51 -2.31
C PHE A 59 8.24 6.58 -3.36
N LEU A 60 7.25 6.93 -4.20
CA LEU A 60 7.46 7.79 -5.36
C LEU A 60 6.67 9.09 -5.28
N VAL A 61 5.39 9.07 -4.92
CA VAL A 61 4.56 10.28 -4.97
C VAL A 61 4.74 11.14 -3.72
N ILE A 62 4.57 10.57 -2.53
CA ILE A 62 4.62 11.28 -1.24
C ILE A 62 5.98 11.96 -1.00
N PRO A 63 7.14 11.30 -1.22
CA PRO A 63 8.44 11.93 -0.99
C PRO A 63 8.70 13.08 -1.97
N GLN A 64 8.24 12.95 -3.23
CA GLN A 64 8.38 14.00 -4.24
C GLN A 64 7.50 15.21 -3.92
N LEU A 65 6.26 14.99 -3.48
CA LEU A 65 5.37 16.06 -3.05
C LEU A 65 5.97 16.80 -1.85
N ARG A 66 6.45 16.08 -0.85
CA ARG A 66 7.03 16.69 0.36
C ARG A 66 8.23 17.57 0.05
N ARG A 67 9.12 17.13 -0.85
CA ARG A 67 10.26 17.93 -1.32
C ARG A 67 9.89 19.15 -2.14
N ARG A 68 8.79 19.11 -2.89
CA ARG A 68 8.29 20.28 -3.63
C ARG A 68 7.60 21.28 -2.71
N TRP A 69 7.00 20.80 -1.62
CA TRP A 69 6.32 21.65 -0.64
C TRP A 69 7.28 22.34 0.33
N ASP A 70 8.39 21.68 0.70
CA ASP A 70 9.45 22.27 1.55
C ASP A 70 10.36 23.28 0.82
N ARG A 71 10.14 23.53 -0.48
CA ARG A 71 10.97 24.43 -1.30
C ARG A 71 10.18 25.68 -1.70
#